data_AF-A0A660QG22-F1
#
_entry.id   AF-A0A660QG22-F1
#
_cell.length_a   1.000
_cell.length_b   1.000
_cell.length_c   1.000
_cell.angle_alpha   90.00
_cell.angle_beta   90.00
_cell.angle_gamma   90.00
#
_symmetry.space_group_name_H-M   'P 1'
#
loop_
_entity.id
_entity.type
_entity.pdbx_description
1 polymer ?
#
loop_
_entity_poly.entity_id
_entity_poly.type
_entity_poly.pdbx_seq_one_letter_code
_entity_poly.pdbx_strand_id
1 'polypeptide(L)'
;TALIIIFLFIFRHLPVGVQNGVAALYQIDRSIEEASLDLGYNSYQTFWKVTMPLLMPAFFTALFYAFVKSMTAISAVIFVVSGKWNLITVRILGSVENSDLAQAAALSYVLIGVIILAMLILRWLTVSFSYQEKIRRATA
;
A
#
# COMPACT_ATOMS: atom_id res chain seq x y z
N THR A 1 -15.69 -11.45 -15.42
CA THR A 1 -16.22 -10.68 -14.25
C THR A 1 -15.16 -10.34 -13.22
N ALA A 2 -14.30 -11.27 -12.77
CA ALA A 2 -13.22 -10.97 -11.82
C ALA A 2 -12.21 -9.93 -12.34
N LEU A 3 -11.90 -9.92 -13.64
CA LEU A 3 -11.00 -8.93 -14.25
C LEU A 3 -11.52 -7.49 -14.15
N ILE A 4 -12.83 -7.27 -14.23
CA ILE A 4 -13.44 -5.94 -14.11
C ILE A 4 -13.22 -5.39 -12.70
N ILE A 5 -13.35 -6.26 -11.69
CA ILE A 5 -13.08 -5.92 -10.29
C ILE A 5 -11.61 -5.53 -10.13
N ILE A 6 -10.70 -6.35 -10.64
CA ILE A 6 -9.25 -6.09 -10.58
C ILE A 6 -8.91 -4.74 -11.24
N PHE A 7 -9.40 -4.49 -12.45
CA PHE A 7 -9.19 -3.22 -13.15
C PHE A 7 -9.72 -2.02 -12.36
N LEU A 8 -10.92 -2.14 -11.79
CA LEU A 8 -11.52 -1.07 -11.00
C LEU A 8 -10.68 -0.76 -9.74
N PHE A 9 -10.20 -1.80 -9.04
CA PHE A 9 -9.28 -1.63 -7.91
C PHE A 9 -7.97 -0.96 -8.34
N ILE A 10 -7.37 -1.40 -9.45
CA ILE A 10 -6.14 -0.78 -9.97
C ILE A 10 -6.37 0.71 -10.25
N PHE A 11 -7.38 1.06 -11.06
CA PHE A 11 -7.67 2.45 -11.42
C PHE A 11 -8.00 3.32 -10.20
N ARG A 12 -8.75 2.80 -9.22
CA ARG A 12 -9.15 3.55 -8.04
C ARG A 12 -7.98 3.82 -7.09
N HIS A 13 -7.01 2.90 -7.01
CA HIS A 13 -5.87 3.03 -6.09
C HIS A 13 -4.61 3.59 -6.76
N LEU A 14 -4.58 3.69 -8.08
CA LEU A 14 -3.49 4.29 -8.86
C LEU A 14 -3.12 5.71 -8.39
N PRO A 15 -4.08 6.64 -8.18
CA PRO A 15 -3.77 8.00 -7.76
C PRO A 15 -3.09 8.05 -6.38
N VAL A 16 -3.51 7.16 -5.48
CA VAL A 16 -2.94 7.05 -4.13
C VAL A 16 -1.50 6.53 -4.19
N GLY A 17 -1.23 5.54 -5.05
CA GLY A 17 0.14 5.05 -5.27
C GLY A 17 1.05 6.13 -5.85
N VAL A 18 0.57 6.86 -6.86
CA VAL A 18 1.35 7.94 -7.50
C VAL A 18 1.63 9.10 -6.54
N GLN A 19 0.64 9.54 -5.75
CA GLN A 19 0.85 10.61 -4.76
C GLN A 19 1.88 10.22 -3.70
N ASN A 20 1.84 8.98 -3.20
CA ASN A 20 2.84 8.50 -2.25
C ASN A 20 4.24 8.41 -2.87
N GLY A 21 4.34 7.98 -4.14
CA GLY A 21 5.62 7.96 -4.86
C GLY A 21 6.21 9.35 -5.05
N VAL A 22 5.39 10.31 -5.47
CA VAL A 22 5.80 11.72 -5.63
C VAL A 22 6.23 12.32 -4.28
N ALA A 23 5.48 12.07 -3.20
CA ALA A 23 5.85 12.54 -1.86
C ALA A 23 7.17 11.93 -1.34
N ALA A 24 7.49 10.70 -1.73
CA ALA A 24 8.77 10.06 -1.41
C ALA A 24 9.93 10.66 -2.21
N LEU A 25 9.72 10.96 -3.50
CA LEU A 25 10.67 11.67 -4.36
C LEU A 25 10.97 13.07 -3.84
N TYR A 26 9.97 13.82 -3.40
CA TYR A 26 10.17 15.16 -2.81
C TYR A 26 10.98 15.16 -1.50
N GLN A 27 11.04 14.03 -0.79
CA GLN A 27 11.86 13.90 0.42
C GLN A 27 13.34 13.61 0.11
N ILE A 28 13.67 13.19 -1.12
CA ILE A 28 15.06 12.98 -1.54
C ILE A 28 15.63 14.34 -1.91
N ASP A 29 16.69 14.75 -1.22
CA ASP A 29 17.38 15.99 -1.49
C ASP A 29 18.06 15.94 -2.87
N ARG A 30 17.86 16.97 -3.69
CA ARG A 30 18.41 17.07 -5.05
C ARG A 30 19.95 17.00 -5.05
N SER A 31 20.60 17.40 -3.96
CA SER A 31 22.05 17.27 -3.77
C SER A 31 22.56 15.83 -3.88
N ILE A 32 21.72 14.83 -3.57
CA ILE A 32 22.08 13.41 -3.71
C ILE A 32 22.18 13.00 -5.18
N GLU A 33 21.31 13.52 -6.04
CA GLU A 33 21.37 13.28 -7.49
C GLU A 33 22.54 14.04 -8.13
N GLU A 34 22.77 15.29 -7.72
CA GLU A 34 23.87 16.12 -8.22
C GLU A 34 25.24 15.52 -7.85
N ALA A 35 25.42 15.06 -6.61
CA ALA A 35 26.62 14.35 -6.19
C ALA A 35 26.86 13.04 -6.97
N SER A 36 25.80 12.35 -7.37
CA SER A 36 25.89 11.14 -8.20
C SER A 36 26.36 11.46 -9.62
N LEU A 37 25.88 12.57 -10.18
CA LEU A 37 26.30 13.07 -11.50
C LEU A 37 27.77 13.54 -11.46
N ASP A 38 28.18 14.23 -10.40
CA ASP A 38 29.57 14.67 -10.19
C ASP A 38 30.55 13.49 -10.07
N LEU A 39 30.10 12.36 -9.52
CA LEU A 39 30.85 11.10 -9.45
C LEU A 39 30.93 10.35 -10.80
N GLY A 40 30.40 10.92 -11.88
CA GLY A 40 30.49 10.38 -13.24
C GLY A 40 29.39 9.38 -13.61
N TYR A 41 28.34 9.24 -12.79
CA TYR A 41 27.18 8.44 -13.16
C TYR A 41 26.28 9.20 -14.13
N ASN A 42 25.64 8.48 -15.05
CA ASN A 42 24.60 9.05 -15.91
C ASN A 42 23.24 9.08 -15.19
N SER A 43 22.30 9.91 -15.64
CA SER A 43 20.97 10.05 -14.98
C SER A 43 20.21 8.74 -14.85
N TYR A 44 20.39 7.80 -15.78
CA TYR A 44 19.75 6.48 -15.70
C TYR A 44 20.36 5.58 -14.60
N GLN A 45 21.67 5.63 -14.44
CA GLN A 45 22.40 4.92 -13.37
C GLN A 45 22.11 5.54 -12.01
N THR A 46 22.05 6.87 -11.90
CA THR A 46 21.65 7.58 -10.68
C THR A 46 20.26 7.16 -10.23
N PHE A 47 19.29 7.13 -11.16
CA PHE A 47 17.93 6.68 -10.85
C PHE A 47 17.91 5.24 -10.31
N TRP A 48 18.53 4.28 -10.99
CA TRP A 48 18.46 2.87 -10.59
C TRP A 48 19.31 2.49 -9.38
N LYS A 49 20.48 3.13 -9.19
CA LYS A 49 21.43 2.78 -8.11
C LYS A 49 21.28 3.63 -6.85
N VAL A 50 20.77 4.85 -6.97
CA VAL A 50 20.69 5.79 -5.84
C VAL A 50 19.23 6.07 -5.51
N THR A 51 18.45 6.59 -6.46
CA THR A 51 17.07 7.02 -6.23
C THR A 51 16.13 5.83 -5.96
N MET A 52 16.23 4.73 -6.73
CA MET A 52 15.35 3.55 -6.57
C MET A 52 15.50 2.86 -5.19
N PRO A 53 16.72 2.55 -4.70
CA PRO A 53 16.89 1.97 -3.37
C PRO A 53 16.42 2.89 -2.24
N LEU A 54 16.62 4.21 -2.39
CA LEU A 54 16.08 5.22 -1.46
C LEU A 54 14.55 5.23 -1.45
N LEU A 55 13.92 5.01 -2.60
CA LEU A 55 12.47 4.97 -2.75
C LEU A 55 11.86 3.62 -2.37
N MET A 56 12.59 2.51 -2.43
CA MET A 56 12.09 1.17 -2.08
C MET A 56 11.33 1.11 -0.75
N PRO A 57 11.86 1.60 0.39
CA PRO A 57 11.13 1.56 1.66
C PRO A 57 9.82 2.35 1.63
N ALA A 58 9.79 3.50 0.94
CA ALA A 58 8.58 4.31 0.76
C ALA A 58 7.59 3.64 -0.21
N PHE A 59 8.09 3.05 -1.29
CA PHE A 59 7.30 2.29 -2.27
C PHE A 59 6.60 1.10 -1.63
N PHE A 60 7.31 0.30 -0.83
CA PHE A 60 6.71 -0.79 -0.09
C PHE A 60 5.61 -0.26 0.83
N THR A 61 5.90 0.74 1.66
CA THR A 61 4.90 1.35 2.57
C THR A 61 3.64 1.81 1.83
N ALA A 62 3.80 2.43 0.66
CA ALA A 62 2.69 2.88 -0.19
C ALA A 62 1.89 1.71 -0.81
N LEU A 63 2.59 0.69 -1.32
CA LEU A 63 1.99 -0.52 -1.87
C LEU A 63 1.10 -1.22 -0.83
N PHE A 64 1.58 -1.29 0.40
CA PHE A 64 0.82 -1.90 1.49
C PHE A 64 -0.34 -1.04 1.96
N TYR A 65 -0.17 0.28 2.03
CA TYR A 65 -1.28 1.19 2.30
C TYR A 65 -2.40 1.00 1.26
N ALA A 66 -2.04 0.89 -0.02
CA ALA A 66 -2.98 0.58 -1.09
C ALA A 66 -3.66 -0.79 -0.90
N PHE A 67 -2.91 -1.82 -0.49
CA PHE A 67 -3.45 -3.14 -0.17
C PHE A 67 -4.50 -3.09 0.95
N VAL A 68 -4.18 -2.47 2.09
CA VAL A 68 -5.14 -2.31 3.21
C VAL A 68 -6.36 -1.51 2.76
N LYS A 69 -6.16 -0.40 2.04
CA LYS A 69 -7.26 0.42 1.53
C LYS A 69 -8.17 -0.37 0.59
N SER A 70 -7.62 -1.29 -0.20
CA SER A 70 -8.40 -2.17 -1.06
C SER A 70 -9.25 -3.15 -0.26
N MET A 71 -8.75 -3.71 0.84
CA MET A 71 -9.51 -4.64 1.70
C MET A 71 -10.72 -3.98 2.38
N THR A 72 -10.60 -2.69 2.70
CA THR A 72 -11.69 -1.91 3.34
C THR A 72 -12.63 -1.23 2.34
N ALA A 73 -12.40 -1.37 1.04
CA ALA A 73 -13.16 -0.63 0.03
C ALA A 73 -14.57 -1.21 -0.15
N ILE A 74 -15.55 -0.59 0.50
CA ILE A 74 -16.97 -0.98 0.39
C ILE A 74 -17.61 -0.35 -0.87
N SER A 75 -17.26 0.91 -1.15
CA SER A 75 -18.05 1.79 -2.03
C SER A 75 -18.13 1.32 -3.49
N ALA A 76 -17.02 0.88 -4.08
CA ALA A 76 -17.00 0.44 -5.48
C ALA A 76 -17.44 -1.03 -5.64
N VAL A 77 -17.31 -1.80 -4.56
CA VAL A 77 -17.51 -3.24 -4.56
C VAL A 77 -18.99 -3.59 -4.60
N ILE A 78 -19.82 -2.91 -3.81
CA ILE A 78 -21.28 -3.17 -3.75
C ILE A 78 -21.91 -3.08 -5.16
N PHE A 79 -21.58 -2.04 -5.93
CA PHE A 79 -22.14 -1.83 -7.27
C PHE A 79 -21.70 -2.87 -8.30
N VAL A 80 -20.52 -3.48 -8.13
CA VAL A 80 -19.93 -4.39 -9.13
C VAL A 80 -20.21 -5.85 -8.80
N VAL A 81 -20.38 -6.18 -7.52
CA VAL A 81 -20.36 -7.56 -7.01
C VAL A 81 -21.75 -8.12 -6.69
N SER A 82 -22.79 -7.27 -6.70
CA SER A 82 -24.19 -7.61 -6.37
C SER A 82 -24.74 -8.92 -7.00
N GLY A 83 -24.18 -9.40 -8.11
CA GLY A 83 -24.68 -10.60 -8.80
C GLY A 83 -24.00 -11.95 -8.54
N LYS A 84 -22.73 -12.05 -8.07
CA LYS A 84 -22.00 -13.35 -8.08
C LYS A 84 -20.95 -13.62 -6.99
N TRP A 85 -20.39 -12.61 -6.33
CA TRP A 85 -19.34 -12.83 -5.32
C TRP A 85 -19.81 -12.28 -3.98
N ASN A 86 -19.51 -12.96 -2.88
CA ASN A 86 -19.95 -12.54 -1.55
C ASN A 86 -18.70 -12.08 -0.77
N LEU A 87 -18.42 -10.78 -0.83
CA LEU A 87 -17.28 -10.18 -0.12
C LEU A 87 -17.67 -9.92 1.34
N ILE A 88 -16.71 -10.08 2.25
CA ILE A 88 -16.96 -9.92 3.71
C ILE A 88 -17.57 -8.56 4.05
N THR A 89 -17.15 -7.50 3.35
CA THR A 89 -17.64 -6.13 3.51
C THR A 89 -19.08 -5.94 3.02
N VAL A 90 -19.49 -6.67 1.98
CA VAL A 90 -20.89 -6.68 1.51
C VAL A 90 -21.77 -7.50 2.45
N ARG A 91 -21.24 -8.60 3.00
CA ARG A 91 -21.92 -9.40 4.03
C ARG A 91 -22.18 -8.60 5.30
N ILE A 92 -21.20 -7.83 5.77
CA ILE A 92 -21.37 -6.96 6.94
C ILE A 92 -22.52 -5.96 6.70
N LEU A 93 -22.53 -5.29 5.54
CA LEU A 93 -23.60 -4.35 5.21
C LEU A 93 -24.98 -5.04 5.16
N GLY A 94 -25.07 -6.20 4.51
CA GLY A 94 -26.30 -6.98 4.45
C GLY A 94 -26.78 -7.45 5.83
N SER A 95 -25.89 -7.83 6.74
CA SER A 95 -26.28 -8.20 8.11
C SER A 95 -26.82 -7.00 8.91
N VAL A 96 -26.29 -5.80 8.68
CA VAL A 96 -26.82 -4.56 9.28
C VAL A 96 -28.22 -4.24 8.73
N GLU A 97 -28.43 -4.36 7.42
CA GLU A 97 -29.73 -4.15 6.78
C GLU A 97 -30.79 -5.15 7.28
N ASN A 98 -30.39 -6.40 7.57
CA ASN A 98 -31.27 -7.43 8.11
C ASN A 98 -31.47 -7.34 9.65
N SER A 99 -30.99 -6.27 10.30
CA SER A 99 -31.02 -6.09 11.77
C SER A 99 -30.30 -7.17 12.59
N ASP A 100 -29.45 -7.99 11.96
CA ASP A 100 -28.60 -8.97 12.63
C ASP A 100 -27.25 -8.32 13.01
N LEU A 101 -27.33 -7.46 14.02
CA LEU A 101 -26.18 -6.69 14.52
C LEU A 101 -25.12 -7.59 15.17
N ALA A 102 -25.53 -8.73 15.73
CA ALA A 102 -24.61 -9.69 16.34
C ALA A 102 -23.67 -10.30 15.29
N GLN A 103 -24.21 -10.74 14.17
CA GLN A 103 -23.42 -11.26 13.06
C GLN A 103 -22.56 -10.17 12.41
N ALA A 104 -23.12 -8.97 12.21
CA ALA A 104 -22.37 -7.84 11.64
C ALA A 104 -21.17 -7.44 12.50
N ALA A 105 -21.34 -7.41 13.83
CA ALA A 105 -20.26 -7.09 14.77
C ALA A 105 -19.15 -8.16 14.72
N ALA A 106 -19.51 -9.44 14.75
CA ALA A 106 -18.54 -10.54 14.68
C ALA A 106 -17.68 -10.49 13.41
N LEU A 107 -18.31 -10.29 12.25
CA LEU A 107 -17.61 -10.16 10.97
C LEU A 107 -16.72 -8.91 10.92
N SER A 108 -17.17 -7.81 11.52
CA SER A 108 -16.38 -6.57 11.61
C SER A 108 -15.13 -6.74 12.47
N TYR A 109 -15.24 -7.42 13.62
CA TYR A 109 -14.08 -7.72 14.48
C TYR A 109 -13.06 -8.62 13.77
N VAL A 110 -13.52 -9.64 13.03
CA VAL A 110 -12.62 -10.50 12.24
C VAL A 110 -11.89 -9.68 11.18
N LEU A 111 -12.60 -8.83 10.44
CA LEU A 111 -12.01 -7.96 9.42
C LEU A 111 -10.96 -7.01 10.02
N ILE A 112 -11.29 -6.37 11.14
CA ILE A 112 -10.36 -5.50 11.89
C ILE A 112 -9.13 -6.29 12.34
N GLY A 113 -9.30 -7.50 12.88
CA GLY A 113 -8.21 -8.37 13.32
C GLY A 113 -7.25 -8.73 12.18
N VAL A 114 -7.78 -9.07 11.00
CA VAL A 114 -6.97 -9.35 9.80
C VAL A 114 -6.19 -8.12 9.35
N ILE A 115 -6.81 -6.93 9.37
CA ILE A 115 -6.15 -5.68 9.00
C ILE A 115 -5.02 -5.34 9.98
N ILE A 116 -5.27 -5.46 11.29
CA ILE A 116 -4.25 -5.21 12.33
C ILE A 116 -3.09 -6.19 12.17
N LEU A 117 -3.37 -7.49 11.96
CA LEU A 117 -2.34 -8.50 11.76
C LEU A 117 -1.48 -8.19 10.52
N ALA A 118 -2.12 -7.82 9.40
CA ALA A 118 -1.42 -7.42 8.19
C ALA A 118 -0.56 -6.17 8.41
N MET A 119 -1.07 -5.17 9.13
CA MET A 119 -0.31 -3.97 9.51
C MET A 119 0.89 -4.28 10.43
N LEU A 120 0.75 -5.22 11.36
CA LEU A 120 1.83 -5.61 12.29
C LEU A 120 2.95 -6.36 11.56
N ILE A 121 2.61 -7.37 10.76
CA ILE A 121 3.57 -8.11 9.92
C ILE A 121 4.35 -7.14 9.04
N LEU A 122 3.63 -6.19 8.47
CA LEU A 122 4.22 -5.18 7.62
C LEU A 122 5.14 -4.24 8.37
N ARG A 123 4.68 -3.65 9.48
CA ARG A 123 5.49 -2.73 10.27
C ARG A 123 6.79 -3.41 10.69
N TRP A 124 6.72 -4.69 11.04
CA TRP A 124 7.89 -5.50 11.34
C TRP A 124 8.84 -5.64 10.14
N LEU A 125 8.30 -5.93 8.95
CA LEU A 125 9.08 -6.01 7.71
C LEU A 125 9.76 -4.67 7.36
N THR A 126 9.01 -3.56 7.35
CA THR A 126 9.54 -2.22 7.00
C THR A 126 10.57 -1.72 8.01
N VAL A 127 10.36 -1.96 9.31
CA VAL A 127 11.35 -1.61 10.35
C VAL A 127 12.65 -2.39 10.16
N SER A 128 12.59 -3.67 9.80
CA SER A 128 13.80 -4.47 9.53
C SER A 128 14.62 -3.90 8.36
N PHE A 129 13.97 -3.43 7.29
CA PHE A 129 14.64 -2.84 6.13
C PHE A 129 15.23 -1.44 6.43
N SER A 130 14.49 -0.59 7.14
CA SER A 130 14.97 0.75 7.50
C SER A 130 16.18 0.72 8.46
N TYR A 131 16.28 -0.30 9.31
CA TYR A 131 17.41 -0.48 10.24
C TYR A 131 18.70 -0.91 9.52
N GLN A 132 18.59 -1.77 8.50
CA GLN A 132 19.72 -2.20 7.67
C GLN A 132 20.33 -1.05 6.87
N GLU A 133 19.49 -0.13 6.38
CA GLU A 133 19.93 1.04 5.62
C GLU A 133 20.68 2.06 6.50
N LYS A 134 20.23 2.26 7.76
CA LYS A 134 20.94 3.09 8.74
C LYS A 134 22.28 2.50 9.16
N ILE A 135 22.38 1.18 9.35
CA ILE A 135 23.65 0.52 9.70
C ILE A 135 24.63 0.56 8.53
N ARG A 136 24.18 0.34 7.29
CA ARG A 136 25.05 0.39 6.10
C ARG A 136 25.67 1.78 5.88
N ARG A 137 24.97 2.86 6.26
CA ARG A 137 25.50 4.24 6.24
C ARG A 137 26.40 4.59 7.41
N ALA A 138 26.32 3.88 8.53
CA ALA A 138 27.18 4.10 9.69
C ALA A 138 28.51 3.32 9.60
N THR A 139 28.60 2.37 8.66
CA THR A 139 29.75 1.46 8.51
C THR A 139 30.53 1.68 7.20
N ALA A 140 30.11 2.63 6.37
CA ALA A 140 30.77 3.05 5.11
C ALA A 140 31.22 4.50 5.24
#